data_AF-A0A5S3YDJ4-F1
#
_entry.id   AF-A0A5S3YDJ4-F1
#
_cell.length_a   1.000
_cell.length_b   1.000
_cell.length_c   1.000
_cell.angle_alpha   90.00
_cell.angle_beta   90.00
_cell.angle_gamma   90.00
#
_symmetry.space_group_name_H-M   'P 1'
#
loop_
_entity.id
_entity.type
_entity.pdbx_description
1 polymer ?
#
loop_
_entity_poly.entity_id
_entity_poly.type
_entity_poly.pdbx_seq_one_letter_code
_entity_poly.pdbx_strand_id
1 'polypeptide(L)'
;KIGDVITMPAPSDPLRTITLTCQVIKSADIETTTQVYGQNRREQSLLNEKSVADILPAINHDKRNLHPALCWQKGAQQWVLSGSRRRKACMLAQADYVVLTSADFNDDDAKALAISSDQYIAPS
;
A
#
# COMPACT_ATOMS: atom_id res chain seq x y z
N LYS A 1 -6.54 -14.32 3.43
CA LYS A 1 -7.71 -14.35 2.53
C LYS A 1 -8.34 -12.96 2.50
N ILE A 2 -9.09 -12.64 1.45
CA ILE A 2 -9.79 -11.37 1.33
C ILE A 2 -10.83 -11.32 2.46
N GLY A 3 -10.86 -10.23 3.23
CA GLY A 3 -11.64 -10.13 4.46
C GLY A 3 -10.93 -10.65 5.73
N ASP A 4 -9.68 -11.11 5.63
CA ASP A 4 -8.90 -11.39 6.84
C ASP A 4 -8.67 -10.10 7.62
N VAL A 5 -8.94 -10.20 8.92
CA VAL A 5 -8.66 -9.16 9.89
C VAL A 5 -7.35 -9.51 10.57
N ILE A 6 -6.39 -8.60 10.52
CA ILE A 6 -5.06 -8.77 11.11
C ILE A 6 -4.80 -7.59 12.03
N THR A 7 -4.30 -7.86 13.23
CA THR A 7 -3.91 -6.80 14.17
C THR A 7 -2.41 -6.55 14.12
N MET A 8 -2.00 -5.30 14.25
CA MET A 8 -0.60 -4.92 14.44
C MET A 8 -0.47 -3.88 15.56
N PRO A 9 0.67 -3.82 16.28
CA PRO A 9 0.95 -2.70 17.15
C PRO A 9 1.06 -1.42 16.32
N ALA A 10 0.58 -0.30 16.86
CA ALA A 10 0.68 0.98 16.19
C ALA A 10 2.15 1.39 16.04
N PRO A 11 2.58 1.85 14.86
CA PRO A 11 3.95 2.30 14.64
C PRO A 11 4.40 3.43 15.59
N SER A 12 3.47 4.28 16.02
CA SER A 12 3.74 5.38 16.95
C SER A 12 3.69 4.99 18.43
N ASP A 13 2.97 3.91 18.78
CA ASP A 13 2.75 3.49 20.16
C ASP A 13 2.57 1.95 20.25
N PRO A 14 3.53 1.21 20.82
CA PRO A 14 3.46 -0.25 20.90
C PRO A 14 2.33 -0.75 21.82
N LEU A 15 1.75 0.09 22.67
CA LEU A 15 0.61 -0.26 23.54
C LEU A 15 -0.73 -0.16 22.81
N ARG A 16 -0.78 0.52 21.68
CA ARG A 16 -1.98 0.65 20.86
C ARG A 16 -2.00 -0.40 19.76
N THR A 17 -3.15 -1.04 19.57
CA THR A 17 -3.34 -2.04 18.52
C THR A 17 -4.21 -1.47 17.40
N ILE A 18 -3.80 -1.67 16.15
CA ILE A 18 -4.52 -1.27 14.95
C ILE A 18 -5.09 -2.53 14.30
N THR A 19 -6.39 -2.50 14.01
CA THR A 19 -7.07 -3.59 13.33
C THR A 19 -7.11 -3.31 11.83
N LEU A 20 -6.38 -4.11 11.05
CA LEU A 20 -6.32 -4.04 9.60
C LEU A 20 -7.31 -5.00 8.98
N THR A 21 -8.01 -4.55 7.94
CA THR A 21 -8.86 -5.38 7.11
C THR A 21 -8.26 -5.53 5.72
N CYS A 22 -8.20 -6.76 5.23
CA CYS A 22 -7.76 -7.06 3.87
C CYS A 22 -8.87 -6.78 2.86
N GLN A 23 -8.66 -5.77 2.01
CA GLN A 23 -9.57 -5.34 0.95
C GLN A 23 -8.91 -5.50 -0.42
N VAL A 24 -9.73 -5.76 -1.44
CA VAL A 24 -9.30 -5.69 -2.86
C VAL A 24 -9.93 -4.48 -3.51
N ILE A 25 -9.10 -3.67 -4.15
CA ILE A 25 -9.48 -2.51 -4.96
C ILE A 25 -9.35 -2.94 -6.42
N LYS A 26 -10.41 -2.75 -7.21
CA LYS A 26 -10.40 -3.12 -8.62
C LYS A 26 -9.47 -2.22 -9.40
N SER A 27 -8.82 -2.77 -10.44
CA SER A 27 -7.84 -2.03 -11.24
C SER A 27 -8.35 -0.68 -11.74
N ALA A 28 -9.61 -0.61 -12.17
CA ALA A 28 -10.28 0.61 -12.63
C ALA A 28 -10.45 1.67 -11.52
N ASP A 29 -10.53 1.25 -10.27
CA ASP A 29 -10.79 2.12 -9.12
C ASP A 29 -9.50 2.56 -8.41
N ILE A 30 -8.34 1.95 -8.71
CA ILE A 30 -7.08 2.25 -8.00
C ILE A 30 -6.76 3.74 -8.10
N GLU A 31 -6.89 4.33 -9.28
CA GLU A 31 -6.50 5.73 -9.49
C GLU A 31 -7.40 6.71 -8.72
N THR A 32 -8.69 6.43 -8.65
CA THR A 32 -9.71 7.32 -8.07
C THR A 32 -9.88 7.12 -6.56
N THR A 33 -9.73 5.89 -6.07
CA THR A 33 -9.97 5.54 -4.66
C THR A 33 -8.71 5.56 -3.81
N THR A 34 -7.53 5.57 -4.42
CA THR A 34 -6.26 5.52 -3.67
C THR A 34 -5.40 6.75 -3.89
N GLN A 35 -4.79 7.25 -2.82
CA GLN A 35 -3.88 8.39 -2.84
C GLN A 35 -2.61 8.05 -2.07
N VAL A 36 -1.43 8.37 -2.60
CA VAL A 36 -0.18 8.14 -1.85
C VAL A 36 -0.04 9.21 -0.77
N TYR A 37 0.29 8.80 0.47
CA TYR A 37 0.48 9.73 1.58
C TYR A 37 1.62 10.70 1.28
N GLY A 38 1.40 12.00 1.49
CA GLY A 38 2.30 13.06 1.01
C GLY A 38 3.71 13.07 1.63
N GLN A 39 3.91 12.38 2.75
CA GLN A 39 5.24 12.21 3.36
C GLN A 39 6.03 11.02 2.78
N ASN A 40 5.51 10.35 1.75
CA ASN A 40 6.26 9.34 1.00
C ASN A 40 7.40 10.03 0.24
N ARG A 41 8.64 9.57 0.37
CA ARG A 41 9.81 10.23 -0.24
C ARG A 41 9.96 9.87 -1.71
N ARG A 42 9.23 8.87 -2.23
CA ARG A 42 9.25 8.53 -3.65
C ARG A 42 8.36 9.49 -4.43
N GLU A 43 8.98 10.20 -5.36
CA GLU A 43 8.27 11.04 -6.32
C GLU A 43 7.43 10.16 -7.26
N GLN A 44 6.10 10.31 -7.19
CA GLN A 44 5.18 9.44 -7.93
C GLN A 44 5.22 9.67 -9.44
N SER A 45 5.67 10.85 -9.88
CA SER A 45 5.93 11.21 -11.28
C SER A 45 7.04 10.37 -11.91
N LEU A 46 8.03 9.94 -11.12
CA LEU A 46 9.19 9.18 -11.60
C LEU A 46 8.94 7.67 -11.65
N LEU A 47 7.84 7.19 -11.05
CA LEU A 47 7.44 5.79 -11.10
C LEU A 47 6.86 5.46 -12.49
N ASN A 48 7.65 4.78 -13.31
CA ASN A 48 7.30 4.29 -14.64
C ASN A 48 7.48 2.77 -14.74
N GLU A 49 7.18 2.18 -15.90
CA GLU A 49 7.29 0.74 -16.12
C GLU A 49 8.68 0.17 -15.76
N LYS A 50 9.76 0.88 -16.12
CA LYS A 50 11.14 0.46 -15.79
C LYS A 50 11.38 0.42 -14.28
N SER A 51 10.82 1.36 -13.53
CA SER A 51 11.00 1.44 -12.07
C SER A 51 10.25 0.35 -11.28
N VAL A 52 9.35 -0.38 -11.93
CA VAL A 52 8.60 -1.50 -11.34
C VAL A 52 8.76 -2.80 -12.13
N ALA A 53 9.71 -2.86 -13.06
CA ALA A 53 9.90 -4.00 -13.97
C ALA A 53 10.27 -5.31 -13.24
N ASP A 54 10.79 -5.21 -12.02
CA ASP A 54 11.06 -6.33 -11.11
C ASP A 54 9.78 -6.98 -10.58
N ILE A 55 8.73 -6.21 -10.31
CA ILE A 55 7.47 -6.69 -9.72
C ILE A 55 6.33 -6.83 -10.74
N LEU A 56 6.43 -6.12 -11.87
CA LEU A 56 5.39 -6.06 -12.89
C LEU A 56 5.06 -7.43 -13.52
N PRO A 57 6.02 -8.30 -13.86
CA PRO A 57 5.72 -9.61 -14.46
C PRO A 57 4.88 -10.49 -13.52
N ALA A 58 5.22 -10.53 -12.23
CA ALA A 58 4.47 -11.28 -11.23
C ALA A 58 3.05 -10.75 -11.08
N ILE A 59 2.89 -9.42 -10.95
CA ILE A 59 1.57 -8.78 -10.85
C ILE A 59 0.72 -9.03 -12.10
N ASN A 60 1.34 -9.01 -13.28
CA ASN A 60 0.63 -9.26 -14.54
C ASN A 60 0.21 -10.74 -14.68
N HIS A 61 1.02 -11.67 -14.17
CA HIS A 61 0.69 -13.09 -14.13
C HIS A 61 -0.45 -13.38 -13.15
N ASP A 62 -0.33 -12.91 -11.90
CA ASP A 62 -1.27 -13.18 -10.82
C ASP A 62 -2.54 -12.31 -10.88
N LYS A 63 -2.55 -11.29 -11.75
CA LYS A 63 -3.60 -10.25 -11.85
C LYS A 63 -3.87 -9.51 -10.55
N ARG A 64 -2.90 -9.53 -9.63
CA ARG A 64 -2.89 -8.79 -8.36
C ARG A 64 -1.50 -8.73 -7.74
N ASN A 65 -1.30 -7.86 -6.75
CA ASN A 65 -0.11 -7.91 -5.89
C ASN A 65 -0.18 -9.07 -4.88
N LEU A 66 0.92 -9.83 -4.77
CA LEU A 66 1.06 -10.94 -3.81
C LEU A 66 1.16 -10.44 -2.37
N HIS A 67 1.91 -9.37 -2.14
CA HIS A 67 2.04 -8.75 -0.83
C HIS A 67 1.07 -7.55 -0.72
N PRO A 68 0.11 -7.56 0.22
CA PRO A 68 -0.79 -6.44 0.43
C PRO A 68 -0.05 -5.14 0.75
N ALA A 69 -0.54 -4.01 0.22
CA ALA A 69 -0.05 -2.69 0.60
C ALA A 69 -0.73 -2.20 1.87
N LEU A 70 -0.11 -1.28 2.62
CA LEU A 70 -0.72 -0.70 3.81
C LEU A 70 -1.38 0.63 3.46
N CYS A 71 -2.63 0.79 3.85
CA CYS A 71 -3.45 1.96 3.60
C CYS A 71 -4.09 2.48 4.89
N TRP A 72 -4.24 3.80 4.96
CA TRP A 72 -5.09 4.46 5.94
C TRP A 72 -6.41 4.82 5.29
N GLN A 73 -7.51 4.28 5.80
CA GLN A 73 -8.85 4.62 5.37
C GLN A 73 -9.25 5.99 5.94
N LYS A 74 -9.39 6.99 5.05
CA LYS A 74 -9.96 8.30 5.36
C LYS A 74 -11.24 8.50 4.57
N GLY A 75 -12.38 8.21 5.21
CA GLY A 75 -13.68 8.22 4.53
C GLY A 75 -13.72 7.19 3.40
N ALA A 76 -13.96 7.66 2.17
CA ALA A 76 -14.00 6.82 0.97
C ALA A 76 -12.61 6.61 0.31
N GLN A 77 -11.57 7.32 0.76
CA GLN A 77 -10.24 7.24 0.17
C GLN A 77 -9.29 6.35 0.97
N GLN A 78 -8.44 5.65 0.24
CA GLN A 78 -7.39 4.78 0.76
C GLN A 78 -6.03 5.47 0.59
N TRP A 79 -5.48 5.95 1.69
CA TRP A 79 -4.20 6.65 1.71
C TRP A 79 -3.07 5.63 1.81
N VAL A 80 -2.35 5.38 0.72
CA VAL A 80 -1.26 4.41 0.65
C VAL A 80 -0.08 4.90 1.49
N LEU A 81 0.16 4.21 2.60
CA LEU A 81 1.26 4.46 3.53
C LEU A 81 2.52 3.69 3.11
N SER A 82 2.35 2.45 2.64
CA SER A 82 3.44 1.59 2.15
C SER A 82 2.99 0.78 0.94
N GLY A 83 3.84 0.69 -0.08
CA GLY A 83 3.55 -0.05 -1.30
C GLY A 83 3.22 0.81 -2.53
N SER A 84 3.65 2.07 -2.58
CA SER A 84 3.45 2.96 -3.74
C SER A 84 3.94 2.36 -5.08
N ARG A 85 5.06 1.62 -5.09
CA ARG A 85 5.52 0.85 -6.27
C ARG A 85 4.50 -0.21 -6.72
N ARG A 86 3.92 -0.96 -5.78
CA ARG A 86 2.90 -1.99 -6.06
C ARG A 86 1.62 -1.36 -6.60
N ARG A 87 1.17 -0.22 -6.03
CA ARG A 87 0.07 0.58 -6.59
C ARG A 87 0.31 0.90 -8.06
N LYS A 88 1.49 1.48 -8.39
CA LYS A 88 1.81 1.84 -9.77
C LYS A 88 1.87 0.62 -10.69
N ALA A 89 2.48 -0.48 -10.25
CA ALA A 89 2.56 -1.70 -11.03
C ALA A 89 1.17 -2.32 -11.29
N CYS A 90 0.26 -2.31 -10.31
CA CYS A 90 -1.11 -2.78 -10.50
C CYS A 90 -1.88 -1.90 -11.50
N MET A 91 -1.70 -0.57 -11.45
CA MET A 91 -2.27 0.34 -12.45
C MET A 91 -1.74 0.04 -13.86
N LEU A 92 -0.43 -0.16 -14.02
CA LEU A 92 0.19 -0.47 -15.32
C LEU A 92 -0.24 -1.83 -15.87
N ALA A 93 -0.37 -2.84 -15.02
CA ALA A 93 -0.78 -4.19 -15.40
C ALA A 93 -2.31 -4.37 -15.51
N GLN A 94 -3.10 -3.32 -15.22
CA GLN A 94 -4.56 -3.41 -15.06
C GLN A 94 -4.99 -4.54 -14.11
N ALA A 95 -4.19 -4.76 -13.06
CA ALA A 95 -4.36 -5.80 -12.06
C ALA A 95 -5.08 -5.26 -10.81
N ASP A 96 -5.78 -6.13 -10.09
CA ASP A 96 -6.44 -5.78 -8.84
C ASP A 96 -5.39 -5.45 -7.75
N TYR A 97 -5.73 -4.55 -6.85
CA TYR A 97 -4.83 -4.08 -5.79
C TYR A 97 -5.33 -4.51 -4.41
N VAL A 98 -4.61 -5.44 -3.80
CA VAL A 98 -4.84 -5.95 -2.46
C VAL A 98 -4.18 -5.03 -1.43
N VAL A 99 -4.97 -4.56 -0.48
CA VAL A 99 -4.54 -3.64 0.58
C VAL A 99 -4.97 -4.15 1.95
N LEU A 100 -4.17 -3.85 2.95
CA LEU A 100 -4.51 -3.90 4.37
C LEU A 100 -4.82 -2.47 4.79
N THR A 101 -6.06 -2.22 5.19
CA THR A 101 -6.52 -0.88 5.54
C THR A 101 -7.14 -0.82 6.93
N SER A 102 -6.99 0.33 7.58
CA SER A 102 -7.65 0.64 8.84
C SER A 102 -7.97 2.12 8.92
N ALA A 103 -9.06 2.46 9.60
CA ALA A 103 -9.38 3.83 9.97
C ALA A 103 -8.64 4.28 11.24
N ASP A 104 -8.06 3.34 12.00
CA ASP A 104 -7.46 3.59 13.32
C ASP A 104 -6.05 4.20 13.26
N PHE A 105 -5.49 4.37 12.05
CA PHE A 105 -4.22 5.06 11.89
C PHE A 105 -4.34 6.55 12.26
N ASN A 106 -3.26 7.12 12.76
CA ASN A 106 -3.08 8.55 12.92
C ASN A 106 -1.91 9.06 12.06
N ASP A 107 -1.67 10.38 12.08
CA ASP A 107 -0.60 10.98 11.28
C ASP A 107 0.80 10.53 11.71
N ASP A 108 1.03 10.25 12.99
CA ASP A 108 2.32 9.77 13.48
C ASP A 108 2.62 8.35 12.97
N ASP A 109 1.61 7.46 12.95
CA ASP A 109 1.75 6.14 12.34
C ASP A 109 2.01 6.24 10.84
N ALA A 110 1.21 7.07 10.16
CA ALA A 110 1.26 7.24 8.72
C ALA A 110 2.64 7.75 8.30
N LYS A 111 3.20 8.71 9.05
CA LYS A 111 4.54 9.23 8.86
C LYS A 111 5.61 8.16 9.12
N ALA A 112 5.50 7.41 10.23
CA ALA A 112 6.46 6.35 10.54
C ALA A 112 6.49 5.26 9.45
N LEU A 113 5.32 4.85 8.96
CA LEU A 113 5.17 3.84 7.90
C LEU A 113 5.64 4.36 6.53
N ALA A 114 5.31 5.60 6.18
CA ALA A 114 5.74 6.20 4.93
C ALA A 114 7.27 6.28 4.86
N ILE A 115 7.94 6.66 5.97
CA ILE A 115 9.39 6.74 6.05
C ILE A 115 10.04 5.35 6.03
N SER A 116 9.53 4.40 6.83
CA SER A 116 10.11 3.04 6.90
C SER A 116 9.94 2.26 5.59
N SER A 117 8.87 2.50 4.84
CA SER A 117 8.61 1.86 3.54
C SER A 117 9.58 2.25 2.41
N ASP A 118 10.33 3.35 2.60
CA ASP A 118 11.39 3.79 1.70
C ASP A 118 12.77 3.28 2.11
N GLN A 119 12.92 2.66 3.29
CA GLN A 119 14.11 1.87 3.58
C GLN A 119 14.04 0.57 2.76
N TYR A 120 14.87 0.53 1.72
CA TYR A 120 15.26 -0.71 1.06
C TYR A 120 15.89 -1.64 2.11
N ILE A 121 15.15 -2.64 2.56
CA ILE A 121 15.73 -3.78 3.27
C ILE A 121 16.28 -4.67 2.16
N ALA A 122 17.60 -4.70 1.99
CA ALA A 122 18.24 -5.66 1.12
C ALA A 122 17.80 -7.08 1.55
N PRO A 123 17.44 -7.97 0.61
CA PRO A 123 17.18 -9.35 0.98
C PRO A 123 18.43 -9.93 1.65
N SER A 124 18.22 -10.63 2.77
CA SER A 124 19.25 -11.38 3.51
C SER A 124 19.69 -12.61 2.73
#